data_AF-A0A959T4G2-F1
#
_entry.id   AF-A0A959T4G2-F1
#
_cell.length_a   1.000
_cell.length_b   1.000
_cell.length_c   1.000
_cell.angle_alpha   90.00
_cell.angle_beta   90.00
_cell.angle_gamma   90.00
#
_symmetry.space_group_name_H-M   'P 1'
#
loop_
_entity.id
_entity.type
_entity.pdbx_description
1 polymer ?
#
loop_
_entity_poly.entity_id
_entity_poly.type
_entity_poly.pdbx_seq_one_letter_code
_entity_poly.pdbx_strand_id
1 'polypeptide(L)'
;GIIAVDFIDLYSAENRRALHKAFKEAMADDKAKHNILPPSRFGVIELTRQRVRPETEIDTSETCPTCGGSGEVQAPILVIDEIEHALNYVFTDKG
;
A
#
# COMPACT_ATOMS: atom_id res chain seq x y z
N GLY A 1 1.11 5.10 -10.69
CA GLY A 1 0.84 6.22 -9.77
C GLY A 1 2.11 6.57 -9.05
N ILE A 2 1.97 7.16 -7.87
CA ILE A 2 3.05 7.43 -6.93
C ILE A 2 3.18 6.21 -6.00
N ILE A 3 4.41 5.80 -5.72
CA ILE A 3 4.73 4.72 -4.78
C ILE A 3 5.82 5.25 -3.85
N ALA A 4 5.66 5.01 -2.55
CA ALA A 4 6.65 5.33 -1.54
C ALA A 4 7.12 4.02 -0.89
N VAL A 5 8.44 3.85 -0.78
CA VAL A 5 9.07 2.67 -0.17
C VAL A 5 9.95 3.13 0.98
N ASP A 6 9.66 2.63 2.17
CA ASP A 6 10.45 2.87 3.37
C ASP A 6 11.48 1.75 3.55
N PHE A 7 12.75 2.06 3.33
CA PHE A 7 13.85 1.12 3.49
C PHE A 7 14.44 1.22 4.89
N ILE A 8 15.08 0.14 5.37
CA ILE A 8 15.85 0.15 6.62
C ILE A 8 16.87 1.29 6.60
N ASP A 9 17.06 1.94 7.74
CA ASP A 9 17.98 3.07 7.91
C ASP A 9 19.41 2.77 7.42
N LEU A 10 19.86 3.60 6.48
CA LEU A 10 21.23 3.57 5.96
C LEU A 10 21.97 4.85 6.35
N TYR A 11 22.83 4.77 7.37
CA TYR A 11 23.59 5.92 7.87
C TYR A 11 24.66 6.42 6.88
N SER A 12 25.33 5.51 6.15
CA SER A 12 26.33 5.88 5.15
C SER A 12 25.69 6.44 3.87
N ALA A 13 26.23 7.57 3.39
CA ALA A 13 25.84 8.15 2.11
C ALA A 13 26.15 7.23 0.92
N GLU A 14 27.19 6.41 1.04
CA GLU A 14 27.55 5.41 0.03
C GLU A 14 26.46 4.32 -0.07
N ASN A 15 25.98 3.82 1.07
CA ASN A 15 24.92 2.82 1.09
C ASN A 15 23.61 3.35 0.49
N ARG A 16 23.25 4.62 0.77
CA ARG A 16 22.08 5.26 0.14
C ARG A 16 22.21 5.37 -1.38
N ARG A 17 23.42 5.66 -1.88
CA ARG A 17 23.69 5.68 -3.33
C ARG A 17 23.64 4.29 -3.93
N ALA A 18 24.19 3.29 -3.24
CA ALA A 18 24.15 1.89 -3.67
C ALA A 18 22.71 1.36 -3.75
N LEU A 19 21.88 1.66 -2.74
CA LEU A 19 20.45 1.35 -2.73
C LEU A 19 19.73 1.96 -3.93
N HIS A 20 19.90 3.26 -4.16
CA HIS A 20 19.26 3.95 -5.29
C HIS A 20 19.71 3.38 -6.65
N LYS A 21 21.00 3.04 -6.79
CA LYS A 21 21.54 2.40 -8.00
C LYS A 21 20.94 1.01 -8.21
N ALA A 22 20.96 0.17 -7.17
CA ALA A 22 20.40 -1.18 -7.23
C ALA A 22 18.90 -1.16 -7.56
N PHE A 23 18.14 -0.19 -7.01
CA PHE A 23 16.72 -0.07 -7.31
C PHE A 23 16.47 0.36 -8.76
N LYS A 24 17.28 1.27 -9.30
CA LYS A 24 17.24 1.63 -10.72
C LYS A 24 17.56 0.44 -11.63
N GLU A 25 18.56 -0.35 -11.28
CA GLU A 25 18.94 -1.56 -12.03
C GLU A 25 17.82 -2.61 -11.99
N ALA A 26 17.22 -2.85 -10.83
CA ALA A 26 16.10 -3.79 -10.67
C ALA A 26 14.85 -3.39 -11.48
N MET A 27 14.64 -2.10 -11.71
CA MET A 27 13.51 -1.58 -12.48
C MET A 27 13.82 -1.39 -13.98
N ALA A 28 15.06 -1.66 -14.43
CA ALA A 28 15.50 -1.35 -15.79
C ALA A 28 14.70 -2.09 -16.89
N ASP A 29 14.26 -3.31 -16.61
CA ASP A 29 13.50 -4.14 -17.56
C ASP A 29 11.99 -3.81 -17.56
N ASP A 30 11.54 -2.91 -16.68
CA ASP A 30 10.14 -2.50 -16.61
C ASP A 30 9.79 -1.59 -17.80
N LYS A 31 8.95 -2.13 -18.68
CA LYS A 31 8.47 -1.43 -19.89
C LYS A 31 7.58 -0.22 -19.58
N ALA A 32 6.98 -0.15 -18.40
CA ALA A 32 6.17 1.00 -18.02
C ALA A 32 7.08 2.18 -17.72
N LYS A 33 6.75 3.37 -18.25
CA LYS A 33 7.51 4.60 -17.95
C LYS A 33 7.52 4.82 -16.45
N HIS A 34 8.71 4.92 -15.87
CA HIS A 34 8.88 5.15 -14.45
C HIS A 34 9.99 6.15 -14.17
N ASN A 35 9.95 6.77 -13.00
CA ASN A 35 10.99 7.65 -12.49
C ASN A 35 11.19 7.38 -11.00
N ILE A 36 12.44 7.24 -10.59
CA ILE A 36 12.84 6.90 -9.21
C ILE A 36 13.73 8.03 -8.70
N LEU A 37 13.35 8.59 -7.54
CA LEU A 37 14.12 9.61 -6.84
C LEU A 37 15.08 8.97 -5.82
N PRO A 38 16.21 9.62 -5.50
CA PRO A 38 17.07 9.16 -4.40
C PRO A 38 16.33 9.23 -3.05
N PRO A 39 16.79 8.49 -2.02
CA PRO A 39 16.21 8.53 -0.68
C PRO A 39 16.07 9.97 -0.15
N SER A 40 14.89 10.28 0.39
CA SER A 40 14.61 11.54 1.06
C SER A 40 15.41 11.69 2.36
N ARG A 41 15.29 12.86 3.01
CA ARG A 41 15.84 13.06 4.37
C ARG A 41 15.26 12.06 5.39
N PHE A 42 14.06 11.53 5.13
CA PHE A 42 13.36 10.60 5.99
C PHE A 42 13.61 9.13 5.62
N GLY A 43 14.56 8.83 4.74
CA GLY A 43 14.87 7.44 4.34
C GLY A 43 13.96 6.85 3.27
N VAL A 44 12.82 7.47 2.99
CA VAL A 44 11.85 7.01 1.99
C VAL A 44 12.35 7.25 0.56
N ILE A 45 12.22 6.25 -0.30
CA ILE A 45 12.36 6.38 -1.76
C ILE A 45 11.00 6.57 -2.40
N GLU A 46 10.89 7.57 -3.26
CA GLU A 46 9.69 7.85 -4.04
C GLU A 46 9.89 7.44 -5.51
N LEU A 47 8.88 6.81 -6.10
CA LEU A 47 8.83 6.58 -7.54
C LEU A 47 7.46 6.88 -8.14
N THR A 48 7.49 7.23 -9.41
CA THR A 48 6.30 7.30 -10.27
C THR A 48 6.37 6.18 -11.29
N ARG A 49 5.26 5.50 -11.52
CA ARG A 49 5.15 4.43 -12.53
C ARG A 49 3.87 4.60 -13.35
N GLN A 50 3.98 4.60 -14.67
CA GLN A 50 2.85 4.68 -15.58
C GLN A 50 1.94 3.46 -15.37
N ARG A 51 0.64 3.72 -15.21
CA ARG A 51 -0.37 2.66 -15.20
C ARG A 51 -0.59 2.19 -16.64
N VAL A 52 -0.32 0.92 -16.92
CA VAL A 52 -0.46 0.31 -18.27
C VAL A 52 -1.64 -0.68 -18.37
N ARG A 53 -2.28 -1.00 -17.24
CA ARG A 53 -3.48 -1.82 -17.17
C ARG A 53 -4.47 -1.15 -16.19
N PRO A 54 -5.79 -1.41 -16.36
CA PRO A 54 -6.79 -1.09 -15.35
C PRO A 54 -6.41 -1.73 -14.01
N GLU A 55 -6.86 -1.12 -12.92
CA GLU A 55 -6.65 -1.64 -11.57
C GLU A 55 -7.31 -3.03 -11.49
N THR A 56 -6.59 -4.04 -11.01
CA THR A 56 -7.26 -5.23 -10.50
C THR A 56 -7.92 -4.79 -9.20
N GLU A 57 -9.24 -4.57 -9.21
CA GLU A 57 -10.00 -4.59 -7.96
C GLU A 57 -9.78 -5.98 -7.38
N ILE A 58 -8.95 -6.04 -6.33
CA ILE A 58 -8.89 -7.22 -5.49
C ILE A 58 -10.16 -7.12 -4.67
N ASP A 59 -11.19 -7.83 -5.12
CA ASP A 59 -12.36 -8.05 -4.31
C ASP A 59 -11.94 -8.90 -3.12
N THR A 60 -11.79 -8.26 -1.95
CA THR A 60 -11.48 -8.93 -0.69
C THR A 60 -12.75 -9.44 -0.01
N SER A 61 -13.90 -9.37 -0.67
CA SER A 61 -15.12 -9.97 -0.18
C SER A 61 -15.04 -11.50 -0.30
N GLU A 62 -15.52 -12.17 0.73
CA GLU A 62 -15.68 -13.62 0.72
C GLU A 62 -17.16 -13.96 0.58
N THR A 63 -17.46 -15.06 -0.10
CA THR A 63 -18.84 -15.58 -0.16
C THR A 63 -19.33 -15.86 1.25
N CYS A 64 -20.45 -15.26 1.65
CA CYS A 64 -21.00 -15.40 2.99
C CYS A 64 -21.33 -16.88 3.28
N PRO A 65 -20.68 -17.49 4.29
CA PRO A 65 -20.85 -18.91 4.59
C PRO A 65 -22.24 -19.24 5.18
N THR A 66 -22.98 -18.22 5.62
CA THR A 66 -24.24 -18.38 6.37
C THR A 66 -25.48 -18.24 5.49
N CYS A 67 -25.41 -17.48 4.39
CA CYS A 67 -26.57 -17.28 3.50
C CYS A 67 -26.62 -18.27 2.31
N GLY A 68 -25.73 -19.26 2.26
CA GLY A 68 -25.66 -20.20 1.14
C GLY A 68 -25.15 -19.57 -0.17
N GLY A 69 -24.36 -18.50 -0.07
CA GLY A 69 -23.75 -17.83 -1.22
C GLY A 69 -24.58 -16.75 -1.90
N SER A 70 -25.70 -16.32 -1.29
CA SER A 70 -26.52 -15.21 -1.81
C SER A 70 -25.98 -13.81 -1.46
N GLY A 71 -24.84 -13.72 -0.78
CA GLY A 71 -24.27 -12.47 -0.31
C GLY A 71 -22.78 -12.59 -0.04
N GLU A 72 -22.15 -11.44 0.14
CA GLU A 72 -20.71 -11.28 0.38
C GLU A 72 -20.49 -10.75 1.79
N VAL A 73 -19.43 -11.22 2.45
CA VAL A 73 -18.96 -10.68 3.73
C VAL A 73 -17.60 -10.03 3.51
N GLN A 74 -17.39 -8.88 4.13
CA GLN A 74 -16.05 -8.33 4.23
C GLN A 74 -15.15 -9.25 5.05
N ALA A 75 -13.84 -9.12 4.86
CA ALA A 75 -12.85 -9.87 5.62
C ALA A 75 -13.19 -9.81 7.12
N PRO A 76 -13.43 -10.95 7.80
CA PRO A 76 -13.89 -10.98 9.19
C PRO A 76 -13.02 -10.19 10.17
N ILE A 77 -11.76 -9.97 9.82
CA ILE A 77 -10.80 -9.17 10.60
C ILE A 77 -11.22 -7.71 10.74
N LEU A 78 -11.90 -7.14 9.74
CA LEU A 78 -12.32 -5.73 9.73
C LEU A 78 -13.60 -5.50 10.54
N VAL A 79 -14.37 -6.56 10.82
CA VAL A 79 -15.66 -6.46 11.55
C VAL A 79 -15.46 -5.92 12.96
N ILE A 80 -14.35 -6.28 13.62
CA ILE A 80 -14.05 -5.79 14.97
C ILE A 80 -13.78 -4.29 14.93
N ASP A 81 -12.95 -3.83 13.99
CA ASP A 81 -12.62 -2.43 13.80
C ASP A 81 -13.87 -1.59 13.45
N GLU A 82 -14.76 -2.14 12.62
CA GLU A 82 -16.05 -1.51 12.28
C GLU A 82 -16.96 -1.34 13.50
N ILE A 83 -17.07 -2.37 14.34
CA ILE A 83 -17.87 -2.31 15.57
C ILE A 83 -17.27 -1.27 16.53
N GLU A 84 -15.96 -1.26 16.73
CA GLU A 84 -15.29 -0.29 17.59
C GLU A 84 -15.49 1.14 17.09
N HIS A 85 -15.36 1.36 15.77
CA HIS A 85 -15.54 2.68 15.17
C HIS A 85 -17.00 3.14 15.28
N ALA A 86 -17.97 2.26 15.07
CA ALA A 86 -19.39 2.56 15.24
C ALA A 86 -19.75 2.87 16.70
N LEU A 87 -19.20 2.11 17.65
CA LEU A 87 -19.38 2.40 19.08
C LEU A 87 -18.79 3.76 19.43
N ASN A 88 -17.53 4.01 19.03
CA ASN A 88 -16.86 5.28 19.29
C ASN A 88 -17.66 6.44 18.71
N TYR A 89 -18.10 6.37 17.45
CA TYR A 89 -18.96 7.38 16.83
C TYR A 89 -20.19 7.70 17.70
N VAL A 90 -20.90 6.68 18.17
CA VAL A 90 -22.10 6.87 19.03
C VAL A 90 -21.75 7.46 20.40
N PHE A 91 -20.58 7.15 20.96
CA PHE A 91 -20.14 7.63 22.27
C PHE A 91 -19.46 9.01 22.24
N THR A 92 -18.84 9.42 21.13
CA THR A 92 -18.18 10.74 21.00
C THR A 92 -19.03 11.82 20.36
N ASP A 93 -19.98 11.52 19.46
CA ASP A 93 -20.85 12.54 18.83
C ASP A 93 -22.10 12.91 19.66
N LYS A 94 -22.25 12.31 20.85
CA LYS A 94 -23.28 12.69 21.85
C LYS A 94 -22.69 13.40 23.08
N GLY A 95 -21.66 14.23 22.87
CA GLY A 95 -21.12 15.18 23.83
C GLY A 95 -21.38 16.62 23.42
#